data_AF-A0A0G0H4V9-F1
#
_entry.id   AF-A0A0G0H4V9-F1
#
_cell.length_a   1.000
_cell.length_b   1.000
_cell.length_c   1.000
_cell.angle_alpha   90.00
_cell.angle_beta   90.00
_cell.angle_gamma   90.00
#
_symmetry.space_group_name_H-M   'P 1'
#
loop_
_entity.id
_entity.type
_entity.pdbx_description
1 polymer ?
#
loop_
_entity_poly.entity_id
_entity_poly.type
_entity_poly.pdbx_seq_one_letter_code
_entity_poly.pdbx_strand_id
1 'polypeptide(L)'
;MKIKRGNKKISRRYILCFACLFLVSLHVFTFVRAFSSGATMQEIYSKEQKLKAENSEIAKQLIIKSSLSKVEEEAPRLGFSKPLDTFYLEPEENVAKIP
;
A
#
# COMPACT_ATOMS: atom_id res chain seq x y z
N MET A 1 67.70 -31.62 23.51
CA MET A 1 67.30 -30.33 22.89
C MET A 1 66.09 -29.77 23.63
N LYS A 2 66.26 -28.82 24.56
CA LYS A 2 65.17 -28.27 25.38
C LYS A 2 64.56 -27.05 24.69
N ILE A 3 63.36 -27.18 24.13
CA ILE A 3 62.61 -26.09 23.51
C ILE A 3 61.99 -25.23 24.62
N LYS A 4 62.63 -24.09 24.94
CA LYS A 4 62.07 -23.06 25.83
C LYS A 4 60.86 -22.42 25.14
N ARG A 5 59.63 -22.84 25.47
CA ARG A 5 58.40 -22.12 25.11
C ARG A 5 58.33 -20.84 25.93
N GLY A 6 58.85 -19.75 25.38
CA GLY A 6 58.72 -18.41 25.95
C GLY A 6 57.26 -17.98 25.93
N ASN A 7 56.63 -17.94 27.10
CA ASN A 7 55.26 -17.48 27.26
C ASN A 7 55.24 -15.95 27.10
N LYS A 8 55.01 -15.46 25.87
CA LYS A 8 54.91 -14.02 25.57
C LYS A 8 53.66 -13.47 26.27
N LYS A 9 53.86 -12.85 27.44
CA LYS A 9 52.80 -12.08 28.11
C LYS A 9 52.45 -10.88 27.23
N ILE A 10 51.34 -10.97 26.51
CA ILE A 10 50.78 -9.86 25.74
C ILE A 10 50.46 -8.74 26.75
N SER A 11 50.99 -7.55 26.52
CA SER A 11 50.79 -6.43 27.45
C SER A 11 49.31 -6.02 27.45
N ARG A 12 48.75 -5.74 28.64
CA ARG A 12 47.36 -5.27 28.80
C ARG A 12 47.04 -4.05 27.93
N ARG A 13 48.03 -3.21 27.62
CA ARG A 13 47.89 -2.03 26.77
C ARG A 13 47.56 -2.39 25.32
N TYR A 14 48.16 -3.46 24.78
CA TYR A 14 47.85 -3.91 23.42
C TYR A 14 46.45 -4.51 23.32
N ILE A 15 46.02 -5.25 24.36
CA ILE A 15 44.66 -5.80 24.43
C ILE A 15 43.63 -4.67 24.47
N LEU A 16 43.86 -3.65 25.31
CA LEU A 16 43.01 -2.47 25.39
C LEU A 16 42.96 -1.67 24.07
N CYS A 17 44.11 -1.48 23.42
CA CYS A 17 44.17 -0.76 22.15
C CYS A 17 43.43 -1.53 21.04
N PHE A 18 43.61 -2.85 20.96
CA PHE A 18 42.88 -3.70 20.02
C PHE A 18 41.37 -3.71 20.29
N ALA A 19 40.97 -3.82 21.56
CA ALA A 19 39.56 -3.75 21.95
C ALA A 19 38.92 -2.41 21.56
N CYS A 20 39.64 -1.30 21.76
CA CYS A 20 39.16 0.03 21.38
C CYS A 20 38.98 0.16 19.86
N LEU A 21 39.96 -0.28 19.07
CA LEU A 21 39.86 -0.29 17.60
C LEU A 21 38.73 -1.18 17.10
N PHE A 22 38.53 -2.35 17.73
CA PHE A 22 37.43 -3.25 17.40
C PHE A 22 36.07 -2.59 17.67
N LEU A 23 35.92 -1.91 18.80
CA LEU A 23 34.68 -1.25 19.19
C LEU A 23 34.34 -0.08 18.26
N VAL A 24 35.35 0.70 17.85
CA VAL A 24 35.19 1.78 16.85
C VAL A 24 34.76 1.20 15.51
N SER A 25 35.41 0.14 15.04
CA SER A 25 35.04 -0.53 13.78
C SER A 25 33.61 -1.07 13.81
N LEU A 26 33.23 -1.72 14.91
CA LEU A 26 31.86 -2.23 15.10
C LEU A 26 30.83 -1.09 15.11
N HIS A 27 31.15 0.03 15.75
CA HIS A 27 30.27 1.19 15.78
C HIS A 27 30.09 1.78 14.38
N VAL A 28 31.16 1.95 13.61
CA VAL A 28 31.07 2.46 12.22
C VAL A 28 30.26 1.51 11.35
N PHE A 29 30.51 0.20 11.44
CA PHE A 29 29.78 -0.80 10.66
C PHE A 29 28.27 -0.78 10.96
N THR A 30 27.91 -0.78 12.24
CA THR A 30 26.50 -0.75 12.66
C THR A 30 25.82 0.57 12.31
N PHE A 31 26.53 1.69 12.44
CA PHE A 31 26.02 3.01 12.07
C PHE A 31 25.71 3.10 10.57
N VAL A 32 26.64 2.70 9.70
CA VAL A 32 26.43 2.71 8.24
C VAL A 32 25.24 1.81 7.86
N ARG A 33 25.14 0.63 8.47
CA ARG A 33 24.03 -0.30 8.22
C ARG A 33 22.69 0.27 8.68
N ALA A 34 22.64 0.91 9.85
CA ALA A 34 21.44 1.52 10.38
C ALA A 34 20.99 2.73 9.53
N PHE A 35 21.92 3.58 9.10
CA PHE A 35 21.60 4.72 8.22
C PHE A 35 21.11 4.27 6.85
N SER A 36 21.78 3.30 6.24
CA SER A 36 21.36 2.74 4.95
C SER A 36 19.98 2.10 5.03
N SER A 37 19.74 1.27 6.06
CA SER A 37 18.43 0.64 6.29
C SER A 37 17.33 1.65 6.66
N GLY A 38 17.67 2.74 7.35
CA GLY A 38 16.73 3.80 7.67
C GLY A 38 16.33 4.61 6.44
N ALA A 39 17.28 4.91 5.55
CA ALA A 39 17.03 5.61 4.30
C ALA A 39 16.13 4.79 3.37
N THR A 40 16.41 3.48 3.22
CA THR A 40 15.55 2.61 2.41
C THR A 40 14.17 2.44 3.02
N MET A 41 14.05 2.34 4.35
CA MET A 41 12.77 2.26 5.03
C MET A 41 11.93 3.52 4.79
N GLN A 42 12.54 4.71 4.90
CA GLN A 42 11.86 5.97 4.65
C GLN A 42 11.39 6.09 3.20
N GLU A 43 12.20 5.65 2.23
CA GLU A 43 11.82 5.62 0.82
C GLU A 43 10.62 4.69 0.58
N ILE A 44 10.63 3.50 1.17
CA ILE A 44 9.52 2.53 1.09
C ILE A 44 8.25 3.12 1.71
N TYR A 45 8.33 3.73 2.90
CA TYR A 45 7.18 4.38 3.53
C TYR A 45 6.59 5.50 2.68
N SER A 46 7.45 6.33 2.07
CA SER A 46 7.00 7.40 1.18
C SER A 46 6.28 6.84 -0.05
N LYS A 47 6.81 5.77 -0.65
CA LYS A 47 6.17 5.10 -1.80
C LYS A 47 4.83 4.48 -1.40
N GLU A 48 4.75 3.83 -0.25
CA GLU A 48 3.51 3.23 0.25
C GLU A 48 2.43 4.29 0.47
N GLN A 49 2.78 5.43 1.10
CA GLN A 49 1.82 6.52 1.30
C GLN A 49 1.33 7.11 -0.02
N LYS A 50 2.23 7.31 -0.99
CA LYS A 50 1.87 7.80 -2.31
C LYS A 50 0.89 6.84 -3.01
N LEU A 51 1.19 5.55 -3.01
CA LEU A 51 0.33 4.52 -3.60
C LEU A 51 -1.03 4.43 -2.91
N LYS A 52 -1.09 4.55 -1.58
CA LYS A 52 -2.37 4.61 -0.85
C LYS A 52 -3.21 5.83 -1.23
N ALA A 53 -2.57 6.99 -1.37
CA ALA A 53 -3.26 8.22 -1.79
C ALA A 53 -3.81 8.07 -3.22
N GLU A 54 -3.01 7.57 -4.16
CA GLU A 54 -3.42 7.31 -5.54
C GLU A 54 -4.57 6.30 -5.60
N ASN A 55 -4.49 5.19 -4.85
CA ASN A 55 -5.54 4.19 -4.82
C ASN A 55 -6.86 4.76 -4.24
N SER A 56 -6.78 5.59 -3.19
CA SER A 56 -7.95 6.26 -2.62
C SER A 56 -8.60 7.20 -3.63
N GLU A 57 -7.80 7.96 -4.38
CA GLU A 57 -8.31 8.88 -5.40
C GLU A 57 -8.98 8.12 -6.55
N ILE A 58 -8.34 7.07 -7.06
CA ILE A 58 -8.92 6.21 -8.10
C ILE A 58 -10.22 5.56 -7.62
N ALA A 59 -10.27 5.07 -6.38
CA ALA A 59 -11.48 4.49 -5.80
C ALA A 59 -12.63 5.51 -5.73
N LYS A 60 -12.35 6.76 -5.35
CA LYS A 60 -13.35 7.84 -5.37
C LYS A 60 -13.85 8.10 -6.78
N GLN A 61 -12.94 8.21 -7.76
CA GLN A 61 -13.32 8.43 -9.14
C GLN A 61 -14.13 7.27 -9.71
N LEU A 62 -13.81 6.03 -9.33
CA LEU A 62 -14.57 4.86 -9.71
C LEU A 62 -15.99 4.97 -9.16
N ILE A 63 -16.15 5.21 -7.86
CA ILE A 63 -17.47 5.39 -7.23
C ILE A 63 -18.27 6.50 -7.93
N ILE A 64 -17.64 7.65 -8.23
CA ILE A 64 -18.31 8.76 -8.92
C ILE A 64 -18.75 8.36 -10.32
N LYS A 65 -17.90 7.66 -11.08
CA LYS A 65 -18.21 7.24 -12.46
C LYS A 65 -19.17 6.05 -12.53
N SER A 66 -19.12 5.15 -11.56
CA SER A 66 -19.97 3.96 -11.49
C SER A 66 -21.25 4.20 -10.68
N SER A 67 -21.45 5.39 -10.12
CA SER A 67 -22.65 5.73 -9.37
C SER A 67 -23.87 5.63 -10.28
N LEU A 68 -24.89 4.90 -9.81
CA LEU A 68 -26.18 4.77 -10.49
C LEU A 68 -26.81 6.14 -10.79
N SER A 69 -26.58 7.14 -9.93
CA SER A 69 -27.07 8.51 -10.12
C SER A 69 -26.49 9.15 -11.39
N LYS A 70 -25.25 8.82 -11.74
CA LYS A 70 -24.60 9.34 -12.95
C LYS A 70 -25.09 8.62 -14.20
N VAL A 71 -25.45 7.34 -14.07
CA VAL A 71 -26.13 6.58 -15.13
C VAL A 71 -27.54 7.13 -15.37
N GLU A 72 -28.28 7.46 -14.32
CA GLU A 72 -29.61 8.09 -14.44
C GLU A 72 -29.53 9.50 -15.05
N GLU A 73 -28.46 10.25 -14.78
CA GLU A 73 -28.21 11.57 -15.39
C GLU A 73 -27.78 11.48 -16.87
N GLU A 74 -26.97 10.48 -17.23
CA GLU A 74 -26.51 10.26 -18.61
C GLU A 74 -27.55 9.54 -19.49
N ALA A 75 -28.44 8.73 -18.91
CA ALA A 75 -29.45 7.95 -19.63
C ALA A 75 -30.33 8.82 -20.56
N PRO A 76 -30.89 9.97 -20.13
CA PRO A 76 -31.62 10.87 -21.00
C PRO A 76 -30.76 11.44 -22.14
N ARG A 77 -29.47 11.74 -21.89
CA ARG A 77 -28.54 12.25 -22.91
C ARG A 77 -28.20 11.23 -23.98
N LEU A 78 -28.21 9.94 -23.60
CA LEU A 78 -27.99 8.81 -24.49
C LEU A 78 -29.27 8.31 -25.19
N GLY A 79 -30.40 9.00 -24.98
CA GLY A 79 -31.68 8.66 -25.62
C GLY A 79 -32.51 7.60 -24.88
N PHE A 80 -32.10 7.20 -23.68
CA PHE A 80 -32.89 6.35 -22.79
C PHE A 80 -33.88 7.22 -22.01
N SER A 81 -35.00 7.58 -22.67
CA SER A 81 -36.13 8.24 -22.02
C SER A 81 -37.00 7.22 -21.27
N LYS A 82 -37.32 7.50 -20.01
CA LYS A 82 -38.28 6.70 -19.23
C LYS A 82 -39.68 6.89 -19.84
N PRO A 83 -40.42 5.82 -20.18
CA PRO A 83 -41.77 5.97 -20.74
C PRO A 83 -42.68 6.64 -19.72
N LEU A 84 -43.35 7.72 -20.14
CA LEU A 84 -44.22 8.56 -19.30
C LEU A 84 -45.48 7.81 -18.85
N ASP A 85 -46.01 6.93 -19.71
CA ASP A 85 -47.22 6.17 -19.43
C ASP A 85 -46.99 4.70 -19.75
N THR A 86 -46.99 3.87 -18.71
CA THR A 86 -47.12 2.42 -18.88
C THR A 86 -48.61 2.15 -18.97
N PHE A 87 -49.16 2.15 -20.18
CA PHE A 87 -50.54 1.70 -20.39
C PHE A 87 -50.59 0.20 -20.11
N TYR A 88 -51.03 -0.16 -18.90
CA TYR A 88 -51.50 -1.51 -18.63
C TYR A 88 -52.78 -1.68 -19.44
N LEU A 89 -52.73 -2.60 -20.40
CA LEU A 89 -53.94 -3.08 -21.07
C LEU A 89 -54.78 -3.76 -19.99
N GLU A 90 -55.72 -3.04 -19.39
CA GLU A 90 -56.81 -3.67 -18.65
C GLU A 90 -57.56 -4.55 -19.64
N PRO A 91 -57.65 -5.88 -19.41
CA PRO A 91 -58.46 -6.72 -20.27
C PRO A 91 -59.91 -6.24 -20.14
N GLU A 92 -60.52 -5.79 -21.24
CA GLU A 92 -61.94 -5.48 -21.29
C GLU A 92 -62.71 -6.71 -20.76
N GLU A 93 -63.39 -6.55 -19.62
CA GLU A 93 -64.41 -7.49 -19.16
C GLU A 93 -65.61 -7.42 -20.12
N ASN A 94 -65.45 -8.01 -21.29
CA ASN A 94 -66.57 -8.33 -22.16
C ASN A 94 -67.20 -9.64 -21.67
N VAL A 95 -67.87 -9.57 -20.52
CA VAL A 95 -68.77 -10.64 -20.10
C VAL A 95 -70.06 -10.51 -20.91
N ALA A 96 -70.12 -11.25 -22.02
CA ALA A 96 -71.34 -11.44 -22.76
C ALA A 96 -72.44 -11.95 -21.83
N LYS A 97 -73.45 -11.10 -21.53
CA LYS A 97 -74.68 -11.53 -20.87
C LYS A 97 -75.41 -12.48 -21.83
N ILE A 98 -75.36 -13.76 -21.50
CA ILE A 98 -76.21 -14.80 -22.09
C ILE A 98 -77.64 -14.56 -21.55
N PRO A 99 -78.69 -14.66 -22.38
CA PRO A 99 -80.08 -14.33 -22.00
C PRO A 99 -80.62 -15.11 -20.82
#